data_AF-G7L9G1-F1
#
_entry.id   AF-G7L9G1-F1
#
_cell.length_a   1.000
_cell.length_b   1.000
_cell.length_c   1.000
_cell.angle_alpha   90.00
_cell.angle_beta   90.00
_cell.angle_gamma   90.00
#
_symmetry.space_group_name_H-M   'P 1'
#
loop_
_entity.id
_entity.type
_entity.pdbx_description
1 polymer ?
#
loop_
_entity_poly.entity_id
_entity_poly.type
_entity_poly.pdbx_seq_one_letter_code
_entity_poly.pdbx_strand_id
1 'polypeptide(L)'
;MNNLMTKSFLSHVELKKQAQKDFEDVDLELGNLNPTQDPNLSQFFQQVEAIKVEMEEITNLLLDLQQLNEETKSTHIAKVLRGLRDRMDSDMVAVLRKANIIKARLEALEKSNIANRSISEWDMMNDFQSLRDKIVLDHKEDLKRR
;
A
#
# COMPACT_ATOMS: atom_id res chain seq x y z
N MET A 1 24.99 -30.36 8.17
CA MET A 1 24.47 -31.71 8.47
C MET A 1 23.25 -31.52 9.37
N ASN A 2 22.03 -31.57 8.81
CA ASN A 2 20.81 -31.36 9.59
C ASN A 2 20.38 -32.69 10.22
N ASN A 3 20.56 -32.82 11.53
CA ASN A 3 20.12 -34.01 12.25
C ASN A 3 18.60 -33.99 12.41
N LEU A 4 17.95 -34.78 11.55
CA LEU A 4 16.49 -35.02 11.52
C LEU A 4 15.97 -35.72 12.81
N MET A 5 16.87 -36.26 13.64
CA MET A 5 16.53 -37.06 14.83
C MET A 5 16.48 -36.27 16.15
N THR A 6 16.80 -34.97 16.16
CA THR A 6 16.89 -34.21 17.43
C THR A 6 15.57 -33.51 17.80
N LYS A 7 14.62 -33.39 16.87
CA LYS A 7 13.32 -32.73 17.13
C LYS A 7 12.28 -33.66 17.77
N SER A 8 12.48 -34.98 17.70
CA SER A 8 11.51 -35.97 18.21
C SER A 8 11.38 -36.00 19.74
N PHE A 9 12.25 -35.31 20.48
CA PHE A 9 12.26 -35.28 21.95
C PHE A 9 12.02 -33.89 22.55
N LEU A 10 11.63 -32.90 21.75
CA LEU A 10 11.33 -31.58 22.29
C LEU A 10 9.99 -31.63 23.05
N SER A 11 10.00 -31.17 24.29
CA SER A 11 8.77 -30.98 25.07
C SER A 11 7.86 -30.01 24.33
N HIS A 12 6.54 -30.17 24.47
CA HIS A 12 5.56 -29.22 23.94
C HIS A 12 5.91 -27.76 24.32
N VAL A 13 6.52 -27.55 25.50
CA VAL A 13 6.97 -26.25 25.96
C VAL A 13 8.16 -25.72 25.15
N GLU A 14 9.15 -26.56 24.82
CA GLU A 14 10.28 -26.17 23.95
C GLU A 14 9.80 -25.91 22.52
N LEU A 15 8.90 -26.74 21.98
CA LEU A 15 8.33 -26.53 20.64
C LEU A 15 7.58 -25.20 20.55
N LYS A 16 6.79 -24.88 21.59
CA LYS A 16 6.08 -23.60 21.67
C LYS A 16 7.04 -22.41 21.78
N LYS A 17 8.12 -22.55 22.56
CA LYS A 17 9.12 -21.50 22.75
C LYS A 17 9.95 -21.25 21.48
N GLN A 18 10.27 -22.31 20.73
CA GLN A 18 10.95 -22.20 19.45
C GLN A 18 10.04 -21.55 18.40
N ALA A 19 8.77 -21.99 18.31
CA ALA A 19 7.80 -21.37 17.41
C ALA A 19 7.61 -19.88 17.75
N GLN A 20 7.50 -19.51 19.03
CA GLN A 20 7.42 -18.09 19.42
C GLN A 20 8.66 -17.29 19.03
N LYS A 21 9.87 -17.86 19.13
CA LYS A 21 11.09 -17.21 18.64
C LYS A 21 11.10 -17.03 17.13
N ASP A 22 10.65 -18.03 16.38
CA ASP A 22 10.58 -17.97 14.93
C ASP A 22 9.52 -16.92 14.46
N PHE A 23 8.52 -16.61 15.30
CA PHE A 23 7.58 -15.50 15.08
C PHE A 23 8.09 -14.14 15.56
N GLU A 24 8.92 -14.07 16.60
CA GLU A 24 9.51 -12.81 17.10
C GLU A 24 10.53 -12.19 16.13
N ASP A 25 11.23 -13.00 15.32
CA ASP A 25 12.19 -12.52 14.29
C ASP A 25 11.49 -12.05 13.00
N VAL A 26 10.21 -12.40 12.81
CA VAL A 26 9.37 -11.86 11.73
C VAL A 26 8.50 -10.78 12.33
N ASP A 27 9.12 -9.62 12.58
CA ASP A 27 8.41 -8.41 12.97
C ASP A 27 7.53 -7.91 11.82
N LEU A 28 6.35 -8.52 11.70
CA LEU A 28 5.28 -8.18 10.76
C LEU A 28 4.70 -6.79 11.03
N GLU A 29 4.93 -6.21 12.22
CA GLU A 29 4.35 -4.96 12.67
C GLU A 29 5.18 -3.73 12.23
N LEU A 30 6.49 -3.89 11.97
CA LEU A 30 7.39 -2.79 11.60
C LEU A 30 7.50 -2.52 10.09
N GLY A 31 6.74 -3.24 9.26
CA GLY A 31 6.69 -2.98 7.81
C GLY A 31 8.07 -3.09 7.13
N ASN A 32 8.96 -3.93 7.67
CA ASN A 32 10.33 -4.11 7.19
C ASN A 32 10.41 -4.97 5.91
N LEU A 33 9.46 -4.77 5.00
CA LEU A 33 9.52 -5.29 3.65
C LEU A 33 10.50 -4.39 2.90
N ASN A 34 11.69 -4.90 2.63
CA ASN A 34 12.61 -4.25 1.70
C ASN A 34 11.82 -3.91 0.42
N PRO A 35 11.64 -2.62 0.07
CA PRO A 35 10.81 -2.21 -1.07
C PRO A 35 11.33 -2.72 -2.42
N THR A 36 12.52 -3.31 -2.43
CA THR A 36 13.18 -3.92 -3.59
C THR A 36 12.77 -5.37 -3.86
N GLN A 37 12.03 -6.04 -2.97
CA GLN A 37 11.69 -7.46 -3.15
C GLN A 37 10.23 -7.72 -3.54
N ASP A 38 9.32 -6.77 -3.33
CA ASP A 38 7.93 -6.88 -3.75
C ASP A 38 7.59 -5.80 -4.80
N PRO A 39 7.44 -6.15 -6.08
CA PRO A 39 7.13 -5.20 -7.15
C PRO A 39 5.79 -4.48 -6.92
N ASN A 40 4.86 -5.06 -6.15
CA ASN A 40 3.57 -4.43 -5.86
C ASN A 40 3.72 -3.26 -4.85
N LEU A 41 4.62 -3.40 -3.88
CA LEU A 41 4.95 -2.32 -2.94
C LEU A 41 5.66 -1.15 -3.64
N SER A 42 6.55 -1.43 -4.59
CA SER A 42 7.19 -0.38 -5.37
C SER A 42 6.17 0.46 -6.16
N GLN A 43 5.21 -0.19 -6.81
CA GLN A 43 4.13 0.49 -7.52
C GLN A 43 3.22 1.29 -6.58
N PHE A 44 2.90 0.75 -5.41
CA PHE A 44 2.13 1.47 -4.38
C PHE A 44 2.82 2.79 -3.98
N PHE A 45 4.11 2.75 -3.66
CA PHE A 45 4.86 3.95 -3.27
C PHE A 45 4.94 4.97 -4.41
N GLN A 46 5.11 4.52 -5.66
CA GLN A 46 5.09 5.41 -6.82
C GLN A 46 3.74 6.14 -6.96
N GLN A 47 2.62 5.43 -6.76
CA GLN A 47 1.29 6.04 -6.80
C GLN A 47 1.08 7.04 -5.66
N VAL A 48 1.52 6.70 -4.45
CA VAL A 48 1.46 7.60 -3.29
C VAL A 48 2.26 8.88 -3.55
N GLU A 49 3.46 8.77 -4.10
CA GLU A 49 4.29 9.93 -4.42
C GLU A 49 3.63 10.81 -5.49
N ALA A 50 3.06 10.20 -6.53
CA ALA A 50 2.32 10.96 -7.54
C ALA A 50 1.10 11.69 -6.96
N ILE A 51 0.40 11.12 -5.96
CA ILE A 51 -0.70 11.80 -5.26
C ILE A 51 -0.19 12.99 -4.46
N LYS A 52 0.94 12.85 -3.75
CA LYS A 52 1.55 13.95 -2.97
C LYS A 52 1.94 15.13 -3.85
N VAL A 53 2.52 14.87 -5.02
CA VAL A 53 2.86 15.93 -5.98
C VAL A 53 1.61 16.73 -6.39
N GLU A 54 0.51 16.06 -6.72
CA GLU A 54 -0.73 16.77 -7.07
C GLU A 54 -1.31 17.55 -5.87
N MET A 55 -1.16 17.04 -4.64
CA MET A 55 -1.57 17.76 -3.42
C MET A 55 -0.73 19.02 -3.18
N GLU A 56 0.57 18.97 -3.45
CA GLU A 56 1.45 20.13 -3.39
C GLU A 56 1.05 21.18 -4.43
N GLU A 57 0.73 20.76 -5.67
CA GLU A 57 0.26 21.66 -6.71
C GLU A 57 -1.09 22.32 -6.35
N ILE A 58 -2.00 21.61 -5.69
CA ILE A 58 -3.22 22.24 -5.14
C ILE A 58 -2.87 23.29 -4.09
N THR A 59 -1.95 22.98 -3.18
CA THR A 59 -1.49 23.94 -2.15
C THR A 59 -0.97 25.22 -2.80
N ASN A 60 -0.15 25.09 -3.83
CA ASN A 60 0.41 26.24 -4.56
C ASN A 60 -0.68 27.06 -5.26
N LEU A 61 -1.64 26.41 -5.93
CA LEU A 61 -2.78 27.10 -6.55
C LEU A 61 -3.66 27.83 -5.52
N LEU A 62 -3.84 27.27 -4.33
CA LEU A 62 -4.61 27.92 -3.26
C LEU A 62 -3.89 29.15 -2.70
N LEU A 63 -2.55 29.11 -2.60
CA LEU A 63 -1.75 30.28 -2.23
C LEU A 63 -1.86 31.38 -3.29
N ASP A 64 -1.75 31.03 -4.57
CA ASP A 64 -1.92 31.97 -5.68
C ASP A 64 -3.32 32.60 -5.69
N LEU A 65 -4.37 31.78 -5.52
CA LEU A 65 -5.76 32.26 -5.40
C LEU A 65 -5.93 33.24 -4.25
N GLN A 66 -5.33 32.96 -3.10
CA GLN A 66 -5.37 33.85 -1.94
C GLN A 66 -4.68 35.18 -2.26
N GLN A 67 -3.52 35.15 -2.91
CA GLN A 67 -2.81 36.37 -3.32
C GLN A 67 -3.65 37.20 -4.31
N LEU A 68 -4.20 36.58 -5.36
CA LEU A 68 -5.05 37.25 -6.34
C LEU A 68 -6.27 37.90 -5.69
N ASN A 69 -6.87 37.22 -4.70
CA ASN A 69 -7.99 37.75 -3.94
C ASN A 69 -7.59 38.98 -3.11
N GLU A 70 -6.42 39.00 -2.48
CA GLU A 70 -5.94 40.22 -1.80
C GLU A 70 -5.66 41.36 -2.80
N GLU A 71 -5.11 41.07 -3.98
CA GLU A 71 -4.89 42.06 -5.05
C GLU A 71 -6.19 42.69 -5.55
N THR A 72 -7.29 41.92 -5.60
CA THR A 72 -8.61 42.49 -5.95
C THR A 72 -9.16 43.46 -4.92
N LYS A 73 -8.73 43.40 -3.65
CA LYS A 73 -9.16 44.35 -2.61
C LYS A 73 -8.40 45.67 -2.66
N SER A 74 -7.17 45.67 -3.18
CA SER A 74 -6.31 46.85 -3.25
C SER A 74 -6.40 47.59 -4.58
N THR A 75 -6.81 46.92 -5.65
CA THR A 75 -6.91 47.50 -6.99
C THR A 75 -8.31 48.02 -7.31
N HIS A 76 -8.42 49.25 -7.83
CA HIS A 76 -9.70 49.83 -8.26
C HIS A 76 -9.83 49.98 -9.79
N ILE A 77 -8.83 49.50 -10.55
CA ILE A 77 -8.83 49.58 -12.02
C ILE A 77 -9.68 48.45 -12.60
N ALA A 78 -10.81 48.79 -13.20
CA ALA A 78 -11.79 47.82 -13.72
C ALA A 78 -11.21 46.78 -14.69
N LYS A 79 -10.29 47.20 -15.59
CA LYS A 79 -9.63 46.29 -16.54
C LYS A 79 -8.73 45.27 -15.82
N VAL A 80 -8.02 45.68 -14.78
CA VAL A 80 -7.16 44.80 -13.98
C VAL A 80 -8.02 43.84 -13.15
N LEU A 81 -9.09 44.33 -12.51
CA LEU A 81 -10.03 43.50 -11.76
C LEU A 81 -10.71 42.42 -12.62
N ARG A 82 -10.92 42.67 -13.91
CA ARG A 82 -11.41 41.63 -14.83
C ARG A 82 -10.34 40.55 -15.05
N GLY A 83 -9.11 40.94 -15.35
CA GLY A 83 -8.02 39.99 -15.55
C GLY A 83 -7.70 39.14 -14.30
N LEU A 84 -7.79 39.74 -13.10
CA LEU A 84 -7.64 39.00 -11.84
C LEU A 84 -8.76 37.95 -11.67
N ARG A 85 -10.01 38.32 -11.97
CA ARG A 85 -11.14 37.37 -11.92
C ARG A 85 -10.99 36.24 -12.92
N ASP A 86 -10.63 36.55 -14.17
CA ASP A 86 -10.40 35.53 -15.19
C ASP A 86 -9.32 34.52 -14.76
N ARG A 87 -8.26 35.00 -14.08
CA ARG A 87 -7.19 34.15 -13.54
C ARG A 87 -7.67 33.33 -12.33
N MET A 88 -8.40 33.92 -11.39
CA MET A 88 -8.98 33.20 -10.25
C MET A 88 -9.94 32.10 -10.71
N ASP A 89 -10.77 32.36 -11.72
CA ASP A 89 -11.68 31.36 -12.28
C ASP A 89 -10.89 30.19 -12.91
N SER A 90 -9.81 30.50 -13.64
CA SER A 90 -8.90 29.49 -14.19
C SER A 90 -8.25 28.63 -13.10
N ASP A 91 -7.72 29.26 -12.05
CA ASP A 91 -7.04 28.57 -10.94
C ASP A 91 -8.04 27.70 -10.15
N MET A 92 -9.28 28.17 -9.94
CA MET A 92 -10.34 27.39 -9.32
C MET A 92 -10.68 26.14 -10.15
N VAL A 93 -10.77 26.26 -11.47
CA VAL A 93 -10.96 25.11 -12.37
C VAL A 93 -9.77 24.14 -12.29
N ALA A 94 -8.53 24.64 -12.19
CA ALA A 94 -7.35 23.81 -12.05
C ALA A 94 -7.36 23.03 -10.72
N VAL A 95 -7.69 23.68 -9.60
CA VAL A 95 -7.84 23.04 -8.28
C VAL A 95 -8.88 21.92 -8.35
N LEU A 96 -10.06 22.17 -8.93
CA LEU A 96 -11.12 21.16 -9.06
C LEU A 96 -10.67 19.96 -9.91
N ARG A 97 -9.96 20.20 -11.01
CA ARG A 97 -9.43 19.12 -11.87
C ARG A 97 -8.43 18.26 -11.10
N LYS A 98 -7.47 18.88 -10.40
CA LYS A 98 -6.47 18.16 -9.61
C LYS A 98 -7.09 17.38 -8.45
N ALA A 99 -8.06 17.97 -7.75
CA ALA A 99 -8.79 17.28 -6.69
C ALA A 99 -9.49 16.01 -7.21
N ASN A 100 -10.10 16.08 -8.39
CA ASN A 100 -10.71 14.90 -9.03
C ASN A 100 -9.67 13.84 -9.43
N ILE A 101 -8.49 14.25 -9.90
CA ILE A 101 -7.39 13.33 -10.20
C ILE A 101 -6.92 12.62 -8.93
N ILE A 102 -6.69 13.35 -7.84
CA ILE A 102 -6.31 12.78 -6.54
C ILE A 102 -7.35 11.78 -6.07
N LYS A 103 -8.63 12.15 -6.12
CA LYS A 103 -9.74 11.26 -5.75
C LYS A 103 -9.71 9.97 -6.56
N ALA A 104 -9.61 10.06 -7.88
CA ALA A 104 -9.57 8.88 -8.75
C ALA A 104 -8.35 7.98 -8.46
N ARG A 105 -7.18 8.57 -8.19
CA ARG A 105 -5.97 7.81 -7.81
C ARG A 105 -6.13 7.12 -6.45
N LEU A 106 -6.72 7.78 -5.46
CA LEU A 106 -7.01 7.17 -4.16
C LEU A 106 -8.00 5.99 -4.27
N GLU A 107 -9.06 6.15 -5.07
CA GLU A 107 -10.02 5.06 -5.34
C GLU A 107 -9.36 3.87 -6.05
N ALA A 108 -8.43 4.12 -6.98
CA ALA A 108 -7.66 3.08 -7.64
C ALA A 108 -6.70 2.37 -6.67
N LEU A 109 -6.03 3.15 -5.81
CA LEU A 109 -5.13 2.63 -4.78
C LEU A 109 -5.86 1.72 -3.79
N GLU A 110 -7.05 2.13 -3.35
CA GLU A 110 -7.89 1.33 -2.45
C GLU A 110 -8.32 0.01 -3.10
N LYS A 111 -8.76 0.04 -4.36
CA LYS A 111 -9.08 -1.19 -5.12
C LYS A 111 -7.88 -2.13 -5.22
N SER A 112 -6.70 -1.58 -5.51
CA SER A 112 -5.45 -2.36 -5.58
C SER A 112 -5.08 -2.96 -4.24
N ASN A 113 -5.25 -2.22 -3.14
CA ASN A 113 -4.98 -2.68 -1.78
C ASN A 113 -5.91 -3.84 -1.37
N ILE A 114 -7.22 -3.71 -1.65
CA ILE A 114 -8.21 -4.77 -1.41
C ILE A 114 -7.82 -6.03 -2.21
N ALA A 115 -7.55 -5.88 -3.51
CA ALA A 115 -7.15 -7.01 -4.36
C ALA A 115 -5.89 -7.71 -3.84
N ASN A 116 -4.90 -6.94 -3.39
CA ASN A 116 -3.64 -7.50 -2.90
C ASN A 116 -3.82 -8.31 -1.61
N ARG A 117 -4.72 -7.88 -0.72
CA ARG A 117 -5.06 -8.63 0.49
C ARG A 117 -5.75 -9.95 0.15
N SER A 118 -6.68 -9.94 -0.79
CA SER A 118 -7.38 -11.16 -1.23
C SER A 118 -6.46 -12.17 -1.92
N ILE A 119 -5.46 -11.71 -2.69
CA ILE A 119 -4.47 -12.61 -3.32
C ILE A 119 -3.64 -13.31 -2.25
N SER A 120 -3.13 -12.58 -1.26
CA SER A 120 -2.34 -13.15 -0.16
C SER A 120 -3.10 -14.23 0.61
N GLU A 121 -4.38 -13.99 0.91
CA GLU A 121 -5.24 -14.99 1.58
C GLU A 121 -5.46 -16.24 0.71
N TRP A 122 -5.66 -16.07 -0.60
CA TRP A 122 -5.93 -17.17 -1.52
C TRP A 122 -4.69 -18.03 -1.77
N ASP A 123 -3.53 -17.40 -1.97
CA ASP A 123 -2.25 -18.08 -2.18
C ASP A 123 -1.85 -18.88 -0.93
N MET A 124 -1.97 -18.28 0.25
CA MET A 124 -1.70 -18.97 1.51
C MET A 124 -2.62 -20.19 1.69
N MET A 125 -3.92 -20.06 1.37
CA MET A 125 -4.87 -21.18 1.46
C MET A 125 -4.51 -22.33 0.51
N ASN A 126 -4.06 -22.01 -0.70
CA ASN A 126 -3.64 -23.02 -1.69
C ASN A 126 -2.36 -23.74 -1.30
N ASP A 127 -1.40 -23.02 -0.70
CA ASP A 127 -0.17 -23.63 -0.19
C ASP A 127 -0.48 -24.61 0.94
N PHE A 128 -1.39 -24.24 1.85
CA PHE A 128 -1.87 -25.14 2.89
C PHE A 128 -2.60 -26.37 2.33
N GLN A 129 -3.43 -26.19 1.30
CA GLN A 129 -4.13 -27.30 0.66
C GLN A 129 -3.15 -28.25 -0.04
N SER A 130 -2.17 -27.70 -0.77
CA SER A 130 -1.11 -28.46 -1.43
C SER A 130 -0.27 -29.25 -0.41
N LEU A 131 0.05 -28.65 0.73
CA LEU A 131 0.76 -29.32 1.82
C LEU A 131 -0.07 -30.46 2.43
N ARG A 132 -1.37 -30.24 2.67
CA ARG A 132 -2.28 -31.27 3.18
C ARG A 132 -2.32 -32.47 2.23
N ASP A 133 -2.50 -32.22 0.93
CA ASP A 133 -2.59 -33.29 -0.07
C ASP A 133 -1.29 -34.08 -0.15
N LYS A 134 -0.14 -33.41 -0.04
CA LYS A 134 1.17 -34.06 0.02
C LYS A 134 1.31 -34.96 1.26
N ILE A 135 0.91 -34.49 2.45
CA ILE A 135 0.96 -35.28 3.68
C ILE A 135 0.08 -36.53 3.56
N VAL A 136 -1.12 -36.40 2.98
CA VAL A 136 -2.04 -37.54 2.76
C VAL A 136 -1.44 -38.56 1.79
N LEU A 137 -0.80 -38.09 0.73
CA LEU A 137 -0.09 -38.96 -0.22
C LEU A 137 1.06 -39.71 0.45
N ASP A 138 1.93 -39.01 1.17
CA ASP A 138 3.08 -39.62 1.87
C ASP A 138 2.60 -40.70 2.86
N HIS A 139 1.54 -40.43 3.63
CA HIS A 139 0.95 -41.40 4.56
C HIS A 139 0.41 -42.65 3.86
N LYS A 140 -0.26 -42.48 2.71
CA LYS A 140 -0.80 -43.60 1.91
C LYS A 140 0.31 -44.48 1.35
N GLU A 141 1.42 -43.88 0.91
CA GLU A 141 2.58 -44.62 0.39
C GLU A 141 3.36 -45.34 1.50
N ASP A 142 3.38 -44.82 2.73
CA ASP A 142 3.93 -45.53 3.89
C ASP A 142 3.09 -46.76 4.28
N LEU A 143 1.76 -46.65 4.22
CA LEU A 143 0.85 -47.77 4.50
C LEU A 143 0.96 -48.90 3.47
N LYS A 144 1.19 -48.58 2.19
CA LYS A 144 1.40 -49.58 1.13
C LYS A 144 2.73 -50.33 1.23
N ARG A 145 3.72 -49.73 1.90
CA ARG A 145 5.07 -50.30 2.06
C ARG A 145 5.21 -51.21 3.28
N ARG A 146 4.16 -51.35 4.09
CA ARG A 146 4.04 -52.31 5.19
C ARG A 146 3.19 -53.50 4.78
#